data_AF-A0AA39E5R6-F1
#
_entry.id   AF-A0AA39E5R6-F1
#
_cell.length_a   1.000
_cell.length_b   1.000
_cell.length_c   1.000
_cell.angle_alpha   90.00
_cell.angle_beta   90.00
_cell.angle_gamma   90.00
#
_symmetry.space_group_name_H-M   'P 1'
#
loop_
_entity.id
_entity.type
_entity.pdbx_description
1 polymer ?
#
loop_
_entity_poly.entity_id
_entity_poly.type
_entity_poly.pdbx_seq_one_letter_code
_entity_poly.pdbx_strand_id
1 'polypeptide(L)'
;MADEFSSSSTNPVVLITGNNLSSQPNTLISINAATQMSFKLSKMNYASWRAQFTNILFGYDLLGFLDGTTPCPPETIMQSGSTTPISNPECELWKRHDNLILHAILALATWAVAPLISSTITSHEAW
;
A
#
# COMPACT_ATOMS: atom_id res chain seq x y z
N MET A 1 51.65 -24.64 -19.04
CA MET A 1 51.67 -24.27 -17.61
C MET A 1 50.97 -22.93 -17.50
N ALA A 2 49.83 -22.94 -16.79
CA ALA A 2 48.91 -21.84 -16.47
C ALA A 2 47.92 -21.37 -17.58
N ASP A 3 46.66 -21.41 -17.17
CA ASP A 3 45.40 -21.27 -17.90
C ASP A 3 44.86 -19.83 -18.02
N GLU A 4 43.74 -19.75 -18.75
CA GLU A 4 42.83 -18.63 -19.05
C GLU A 4 42.49 -17.68 -17.89
N PHE A 5 42.10 -16.45 -18.21
CA PHE A 5 40.98 -15.78 -17.53
C PHE A 5 40.15 -14.94 -18.52
N SER A 6 39.01 -15.50 -18.94
CA SER A 6 37.86 -14.76 -19.45
C SER A 6 37.08 -14.20 -18.26
N SER A 7 36.83 -12.89 -18.24
CA SER A 7 36.02 -12.23 -17.20
C SER A 7 34.53 -12.34 -17.51
N SER A 8 33.80 -13.19 -16.78
CA SER A 8 32.34 -13.17 -16.70
C SER A 8 31.94 -12.48 -15.38
N SER A 9 31.35 -11.29 -15.45
CA SER A 9 30.75 -10.65 -14.27
C SER A 9 29.42 -11.34 -13.96
N THR A 10 29.42 -12.20 -12.95
CA THR A 10 28.18 -12.79 -12.43
C THR A 10 27.71 -11.90 -11.28
N ASN A 11 26.58 -11.22 -11.46
CA ASN A 11 25.89 -10.54 -10.36
C ASN A 11 25.50 -11.59 -9.29
N PRO A 12 25.63 -11.30 -7.98
CA PRO A 12 25.28 -12.27 -6.97
C PRO A 12 23.77 -12.50 -7.00
N VAL A 13 23.37 -13.74 -7.30
CA VAL A 13 22.03 -14.26 -7.03
C VAL A 13 21.91 -14.34 -5.52
N VAL A 14 21.08 -13.49 -4.93
CA VAL A 14 20.75 -13.57 -3.50
C VAL A 14 19.84 -14.79 -3.31
N LEU A 15 20.43 -15.87 -2.81
CA LEU A 15 19.70 -17.05 -2.36
C LEU A 15 19.08 -16.70 -0.99
N ILE A 16 17.82 -16.29 -0.96
CA ILE A 16 17.10 -16.12 0.31
C ILE A 16 16.69 -17.52 0.79
N THR A 17 17.57 -18.15 1.58
CA THR A 17 17.20 -19.27 2.46
C THR A 17 16.18 -18.78 3.47
N GLY A 18 15.07 -19.52 3.56
CA GLY A 18 13.83 -19.09 4.19
C GLY A 18 13.98 -18.62 5.64
N ASN A 19 13.53 -17.39 5.87
CA ASN A 19 13.02 -16.96 7.16
C ASN A 19 11.57 -16.50 6.93
N ASN A 20 10.61 -17.22 7.52
CA ASN A 20 9.28 -16.70 7.79
C ASN A 20 9.44 -15.47 8.69
N LEU A 21 9.49 -14.28 8.09
CA LEU A 21 9.49 -13.01 8.78
C LEU A 21 8.23 -12.28 8.34
N SER A 22 7.34 -12.07 9.32
CA SER A 22 6.02 -11.43 9.21
C SER A 22 4.90 -12.32 8.66
N SER A 23 4.39 -13.25 9.48
CA SER A 23 2.94 -13.49 9.45
C SER A 23 2.25 -12.32 10.17
N GLN A 24 2.26 -11.13 9.57
CA GLN A 24 1.21 -10.18 9.93
C GLN A 24 -0.11 -10.89 9.62
N PRO A 25 -1.08 -10.88 10.54
CA PRO A 25 -2.37 -11.46 10.22
C PRO A 25 -2.91 -10.72 8.98
N ASN A 26 -3.45 -11.45 7.99
CA ASN A 26 -4.17 -10.89 6.83
C ASN A 26 -5.48 -10.22 7.28
N THR A 27 -5.41 -9.33 8.26
CA THR A 27 -6.54 -8.62 8.84
C THR A 27 -6.65 -7.28 8.15
N LEU A 28 -7.78 -7.09 7.47
CA LEU A 28 -8.16 -5.78 6.96
C LEU A 28 -8.45 -4.85 8.14
N ILE A 29 -7.84 -3.67 8.12
CA ILE A 29 -8.16 -2.59 9.05
C ILE A 29 -9.16 -1.68 8.36
N SER A 30 -10.30 -1.44 8.99
CA SER A 30 -11.29 -0.47 8.52
C SER A 30 -11.24 0.78 9.38
N ILE A 31 -11.26 1.93 8.72
CA ILE A 31 -11.35 3.24 9.38
C ILE A 31 -12.83 3.58 9.48
N ASN A 32 -13.37 3.65 10.70
CA ASN A 32 -14.70 4.22 10.90
C ASN A 32 -14.59 5.73 10.93
N ALA A 33 -14.39 6.29 9.73
CA ALA A 33 -14.15 7.69 9.52
C ALA A 33 -15.23 8.60 10.12
N ALA A 34 -16.49 8.14 10.14
CA ALA A 34 -17.61 8.90 10.70
C ALA A 34 -17.55 9.07 12.22
N THR A 35 -16.91 8.14 12.95
CA THR A 35 -16.77 8.21 14.41
C THR A 35 -15.39 8.70 14.86
N GLN A 36 -14.37 8.58 14.00
CA GLN A 36 -12.97 8.90 14.32
C GLN A 36 -12.55 10.30 13.88
N MET A 37 -13.27 10.93 12.95
CA MET A 37 -12.97 12.28 12.46
C MET A 37 -13.97 13.29 13.00
N SER A 38 -13.48 14.48 13.39
CA SER A 38 -14.35 15.53 13.95
C SER A 38 -15.13 16.29 12.87
N PHE A 39 -14.68 16.26 11.61
CA PHE A 39 -15.30 17.01 10.52
C PHE A 39 -14.93 16.42 9.15
N LYS A 40 -15.78 16.71 8.17
CA LYS A 40 -15.52 16.39 6.75
C LYS A 40 -14.52 17.37 6.13
N LEU A 41 -13.77 16.89 5.14
CA LEU A 41 -12.84 17.64 4.33
C LEU A 41 -13.56 18.72 3.52
N SER A 42 -13.16 19.96 3.77
CA SER A 42 -13.55 21.15 3.03
C SER A 42 -12.33 22.01 2.74
N LYS A 43 -12.49 22.99 1.85
CA LYS A 43 -11.42 23.96 1.54
C LYS A 43 -10.96 24.76 2.75
N MET A 44 -11.82 24.93 3.77
CA MET A 44 -11.53 25.79 4.92
C MET A 44 -10.80 25.07 6.05
N ASN A 45 -10.82 23.73 6.09
CA ASN A 45 -10.30 22.94 7.20
C ASN A 45 -9.26 21.89 6.77
N TYR A 46 -8.73 21.98 5.56
CA TYR A 46 -7.80 20.99 5.01
C TYR A 46 -6.63 20.70 5.96
N ALA A 47 -5.96 21.74 6.51
CA ALA A 47 -4.80 21.53 7.38
C ALA A 47 -5.13 20.69 8.62
N SER A 48 -6.23 21.02 9.32
CA SER A 48 -6.68 20.29 10.50
C SER A 48 -7.20 18.89 10.13
N TRP A 49 -7.91 18.76 9.01
CA TRP A 49 -8.42 17.48 8.51
C TRP A 49 -7.28 16.54 8.18
N ARG A 50 -6.29 17.03 7.43
CA ARG A 50 -5.08 16.32 7.04
C ARG A 50 -4.32 15.84 8.27
N ALA A 51 -4.14 16.70 9.27
CA ALA A 51 -3.46 16.33 10.51
C ALA A 51 -4.20 15.21 11.28
N GLN A 52 -5.53 15.25 11.38
CA GLN A 52 -6.29 14.17 12.04
C GLN A 52 -6.18 12.86 11.24
N PHE A 53 -6.39 12.91 9.92
CA PHE A 53 -6.39 11.74 9.07
C PHE A 53 -5.00 11.06 9.04
N THR A 54 -3.92 11.84 8.88
CA THR A 54 -2.55 11.34 8.94
C THR A 54 -2.23 10.68 10.29
N ASN A 55 -2.66 11.27 11.42
CA ASN A 55 -2.42 10.68 12.73
C ASN A 55 -3.16 9.35 12.94
N ILE A 56 -4.41 9.25 12.46
CA ILE A 56 -5.17 7.98 12.49
C ILE A 56 -4.43 6.91 11.70
N LEU A 57 -4.02 7.23 10.46
CA LEU A 57 -3.31 6.27 9.61
C LEU A 57 -1.96 5.87 10.17
N PHE A 58 -1.20 6.82 10.74
CA PHE A 58 0.05 6.51 11.42
C PHE A 58 -0.18 5.55 12.61
N GLY A 59 -1.22 5.77 13.41
CA GLY A 59 -1.57 4.88 14.53
C GLY A 59 -1.97 3.46 14.12
N TYR A 60 -2.43 3.28 12.87
CA TYR A 60 -2.75 1.97 12.29
C TYR A 60 -1.65 1.39 11.41
N ASP A 61 -0.50 2.05 11.29
CA ASP A 61 0.58 1.67 10.35
C ASP A 61 0.14 1.64 8.87
N LEU A 62 -0.79 2.54 8.51
CA LEU A 62 -1.40 2.65 7.18
C LEU A 62 -0.91 3.87 6.40
N LEU A 63 -0.06 4.72 6.99
CA LEU A 63 0.39 5.96 6.33
C LEU A 63 1.15 5.68 5.02
N GLY A 64 1.83 4.54 4.93
CA GLY A 64 2.61 4.16 3.76
C GLY A 64 1.80 3.98 2.47
N PHE A 65 0.49 3.77 2.58
CA PHE A 65 -0.41 3.75 1.42
C PHE A 65 -0.63 5.15 0.83
N LEU A 66 -0.57 6.21 1.64
CA LEU A 66 -0.76 7.59 1.17
C LEU A 66 0.50 8.22 0.61
N ASP A 67 1.66 7.94 1.20
CA ASP A 67 2.93 8.52 0.77
C ASP A 67 3.70 7.63 -0.22
N GLY A 68 3.16 6.44 -0.52
CA GLY A 68 3.70 5.51 -1.49
C GLY A 68 4.88 4.69 -0.97
N THR A 69 5.22 4.78 0.31
CA THR A 69 6.28 3.96 0.92
C THR A 69 5.88 2.49 1.09
N THR A 70 4.57 2.17 1.00
CA THR A 70 4.03 0.81 0.93
C THR A 70 3.43 0.55 -0.46
N PRO A 71 4.24 0.19 -1.48
CA PRO A 71 3.74 -0.09 -2.84
C PRO A 71 3.03 -1.46 -2.93
N CYS A 72 2.14 -1.65 -3.92
CA CYS A 72 1.58 -3.00 -4.16
C CYS A 72 2.72 -3.95 -4.52
N PRO A 73 2.76 -5.14 -3.92
CA PRO A 73 3.61 -6.22 -4.39
C PRO A 73 3.30 -6.59 -5.86
N PRO A 74 4.18 -7.36 -6.52
CA PRO A 74 3.89 -7.89 -7.86
C PRO A 74 2.58 -8.67 -7.88
N GLU A 75 1.78 -8.55 -8.94
CA GLU A 75 0.49 -9.25 -9.05
C GLU A 75 0.61 -10.77 -9.12
N THR A 76 1.77 -11.26 -9.56
CA THR A 76 2.06 -12.69 -9.65
C THR A 76 3.42 -13.01 -9.04
N ILE A 77 3.56 -14.22 -8.51
CA ILE A 77 4.77 -14.75 -7.91
C ILE A 77 5.07 -16.15 -8.48
N MET A 78 6.33 -16.55 -8.48
CA MET A 78 6.75 -17.90 -8.82
C MET A 78 6.74 -18.77 -7.56
N GLN A 79 6.00 -19.87 -7.59
CA GLN A 79 6.07 -20.88 -6.54
C GLN A 79 7.33 -21.74 -6.74
N SER A 80 8.01 -22.10 -5.66
CA SER A 80 9.20 -22.97 -5.74
C SER A 80 8.91 -24.27 -6.49
N GLY A 81 9.69 -24.54 -7.53
CA GLY A 81 9.52 -25.72 -8.40
C GLY A 81 8.44 -25.59 -9.48
N SER A 82 7.74 -24.45 -9.57
CA SER A 82 6.79 -24.17 -10.65
C SER A 82 7.45 -23.38 -11.78
N THR A 83 7.05 -23.67 -13.03
CA THR A 83 7.34 -22.85 -14.22
C THR A 83 6.22 -21.88 -14.56
N THR A 84 5.05 -22.01 -13.92
CA THR A 84 3.90 -21.14 -14.12
C THR A 84 3.77 -20.14 -12.95
N PRO A 85 3.59 -18.85 -13.25
CA PRO A 85 3.33 -17.84 -12.23
C PRO A 85 1.92 -18.02 -11.65
N ILE A 86 1.78 -17.74 -10.36
CA ILE A 86 0.51 -17.76 -9.63
C ILE A 86 0.15 -16.36 -9.12
N SER A 87 -1.12 -16.09 -8.85
CA SER A 87 -1.55 -14.81 -8.26
C SER A 87 -0.92 -14.58 -6.88
N ASN A 88 -0.53 -13.34 -6.61
CA ASN A 88 0.04 -12.94 -5.33
C ASN A 88 -1.06 -12.50 -4.35
N PRO A 89 -1.33 -13.28 -3.28
CA PRO A 89 -2.33 -12.91 -2.29
C PRO A 89 -2.00 -11.59 -1.57
N GLU A 90 -0.72 -11.21 -1.49
CA GLU A 90 -0.29 -9.96 -0.84
C GLU A 90 -0.66 -8.72 -1.65
N CYS A 91 -0.64 -8.78 -2.99
CA CYS A 91 -1.13 -7.64 -3.79
C CYS A 91 -2.66 -7.57 -3.78
N GLU A 92 -3.38 -8.70 -3.68
CA GLU A 92 -4.82 -8.64 -3.43
C GLU A 92 -5.16 -8.01 -2.07
N LEU A 93 -4.43 -8.39 -1.01
CA LEU A 93 -4.61 -7.81 0.31
C LEU A 93 -4.31 -6.31 0.31
N TRP A 94 -3.20 -5.91 -0.31
CA TRP A 94 -2.83 -4.51 -0.48
C TRP A 94 -3.94 -3.72 -1.19
N LYS A 95 -4.46 -4.24 -2.31
CA LYS A 95 -5.55 -3.60 -3.07
C LYS A 95 -6.80 -3.41 -2.23
N ARG A 96 -7.17 -4.42 -1.43
CA ARG A 96 -8.33 -4.33 -0.52
C ARG A 96 -8.11 -3.27 0.57
N HIS A 97 -6.91 -3.18 1.14
CA HIS A 97 -6.56 -2.17 2.14
C HIS A 97 -6.58 -0.75 1.57
N ASP A 98 -5.91 -0.56 0.43
CA ASP A 98 -5.88 0.73 -0.27
C ASP A 98 -7.29 1.21 -0.61
N ASN A 99 -8.16 0.32 -1.09
CA ASN A 99 -9.56 0.64 -1.37
C ASN A 99 -10.36 1.05 -0.13
N LEU A 100 -10.09 0.47 1.04
CA LEU A 100 -10.73 0.90 2.30
C LEU A 100 -10.28 2.29 2.72
N ILE A 101 -8.99 2.62 2.53
CA ILE A 101 -8.45 3.96 2.82
C ILE A 101 -9.04 4.97 1.83
N LEU A 102 -9.05 4.66 0.53
CA LEU A 102 -9.68 5.48 -0.50
C LEU A 102 -11.16 5.74 -0.19
N HIS A 103 -11.90 4.70 0.19
CA HIS A 103 -13.29 4.83 0.61
C HIS A 103 -13.44 5.79 1.82
N ALA A 104 -12.55 5.71 2.80
CA ALA A 104 -12.55 6.62 3.94
C ALA A 104 -12.31 8.08 3.52
N ILE A 105 -11.36 8.35 2.61
CA ILE A 105 -11.11 9.69 2.06
C ILE A 105 -12.37 10.22 1.37
N LEU A 106 -12.98 9.42 0.50
CA LEU A 106 -14.20 9.79 -0.23
C LEU A 106 -15.39 10.04 0.71
N ALA A 107 -15.58 9.19 1.73
CA ALA A 107 -16.66 9.33 2.71
C ALA A 107 -16.51 10.58 3.59
N LEU A 108 -15.27 10.99 3.83
CA LEU A 108 -14.93 12.20 4.56
C LEU A 108 -14.93 13.45 3.69
N ALA A 109 -15.06 13.35 2.38
CA ALA A 109 -15.19 14.52 1.53
C ALA A 109 -16.55 15.20 1.71
N THR A 110 -16.54 16.52 1.73
CA THR A 110 -17.79 17.29 1.53
C THR A 110 -18.25 17.15 0.07
N TRP A 111 -19.53 17.45 -0.20
CA TRP A 111 -20.08 17.43 -1.55
C TRP A 111 -19.31 18.33 -2.54
N ALA A 112 -18.66 19.39 -2.04
CA ALA A 112 -17.86 20.31 -2.84
C ALA A 112 -16.45 19.78 -3.17
N VAL A 113 -15.95 18.81 -2.40
CA VAL A 113 -14.63 18.19 -2.58
C VAL A 113 -14.73 16.83 -3.25
N ALA A 114 -15.77 16.04 -2.95
CA ALA A 114 -15.92 14.69 -3.46
C ALA A 114 -15.78 14.57 -5.00
N PRO A 115 -16.32 15.48 -5.84
CA PRO A 115 -16.14 15.41 -7.28
C PRO A 115 -14.71 15.63 -7.76
N LEU A 116 -13.85 16.26 -6.94
CA LEU A 116 -12.45 16.53 -7.30
C LEU A 116 -11.57 15.29 -7.18
N ILE A 117 -12.00 14.32 -6.37
CA ILE A 117 -11.24 13.10 -6.07
C ILE A 117 -12.02 11.83 -6.46
N SER A 118 -13.18 11.96 -7.12
CA SER A 118 -14.03 10.79 -7.43
C SER A 118 -13.48 9.89 -8.53
N SER A 119 -12.52 10.36 -9.33
CA SER A 119 -11.91 9.59 -10.41
C SER A 119 -10.63 8.86 -10.00
N THR A 120 -10.15 9.07 -8.77
CA THR A 120 -8.89 8.48 -8.30
C THR A 120 -9.06 7.00 -8.02
N ILE A 121 -8.03 6.22 -8.35
CA ILE A 121 -8.07 4.75 -8.29
C ILE A 121 -7.38 4.23 -7.02
N THR A 122 -6.49 5.03 -6.43
CA THR A 122 -5.73 4.66 -5.22
C THR A 122 -5.85 5.73 -4.14
N SER A 123 -5.61 5.34 -2.89
CA SER A 123 -5.59 6.30 -1.78
C SER A 123 -4.45 7.33 -1.93
N HIS A 124 -3.30 6.92 -2.47
CA HIS A 124 -2.19 7.81 -2.83
C HIS A 124 -2.59 8.88 -3.86
N GLU A 125 -3.38 8.53 -4.87
CA GLU A 125 -3.85 9.49 -5.88
C GLU A 125 -4.91 10.45 -5.33
N ALA A 126 -5.74 9.99 -4.39
CA ALA A 126 -6.74 10.82 -3.73
C ALA A 126 -6.16 11.83 -2.70
N TRP A 127 -4.93 11.61 -2.26
CA TRP A 127 -4.25 12.37 -1.20
C TRP A 127 -3.56 13.64 -1.71
#